data_AF-A0A355SGL6-F1
#
_entry.id   AF-A0A355SGL6-F1
#
_cell.length_a   1.000
_cell.length_b   1.000
_cell.length_c   1.000
_cell.angle_alpha   90.00
_cell.angle_beta   90.00
_cell.angle_gamma   90.00
#
_symmetry.space_group_name_H-M   'P 1'
#
loop_
_entity.id
_entity.type
_entity.pdbx_description
1 polymer ?
#
loop_
_entity_poly.entity_id
_entity_poly.type
_entity_poly.pdbx_seq_one_letter_code
_entity_poly.pdbx_strand_id
1 'polypeptide(L)'
;MEDLKKMYSFLGLSLYRKHSSANKLIVYKIIKTIEEYTCGKLNGTTIVPAMAEITAEQMGIPRLKAYTLNELIEKILEGYNSIKSSGDFAAYVKNVKEIVLNRNQRYYESQLKNIILEGKFLIFYNPDIDERDVKIKRFRRLIALTFPKVCVANLFISLMLSKRCTGDGTAQN
;
A
#
# COMPACT_ATOMS: atom_id res chain seq x y z
N MET A 1 -14.70 -9.32 -4.48
CA MET A 1 -14.54 -9.01 -5.93
C MET A 1 -14.08 -7.58 -6.15
N GLU A 2 -14.71 -6.59 -5.50
CA GLU A 2 -14.36 -5.17 -5.68
C GLU A 2 -12.97 -4.80 -5.11
N ASP A 3 -12.62 -5.24 -3.91
CA ASP A 3 -11.28 -4.95 -3.34
C ASP A 3 -10.14 -5.57 -4.17
N LEU A 4 -10.38 -6.72 -4.81
CA LEU A 4 -9.43 -7.35 -5.72
C LEU A 4 -9.23 -6.51 -7.00
N LYS A 5 -10.31 -5.95 -7.57
CA LYS A 5 -10.20 -5.02 -8.71
C LYS A 5 -9.39 -3.77 -8.34
N LYS A 6 -9.66 -3.21 -7.15
CA LYS A 6 -8.93 -2.06 -6.62
C LYS A 6 -7.44 -2.38 -6.42
N MET A 7 -7.09 -3.57 -5.93
CA MET A 7 -5.69 -4.03 -5.84
C MET A 7 -4.99 -4.05 -7.20
N TYR A 8 -5.63 -4.62 -8.23
CA TYR A 8 -5.05 -4.65 -9.58
C TYR A 8 -4.89 -3.23 -10.14
N SER A 9 -5.90 -2.37 -9.97
CA SER A 9 -5.86 -0.97 -10.40
C SER A 9 -4.73 -0.19 -9.74
N PHE A 10 -4.56 -0.37 -8.42
CA PHE A 10 -3.50 0.25 -7.62
C PHE A 10 -2.10 -0.08 -8.15
N LEU A 11 -1.89 -1.31 -8.62
CA LEU A 11 -0.64 -1.76 -9.26
C LEU A 11 -0.51 -1.34 -10.74
N GLY A 12 -1.54 -0.72 -11.32
CA GLY A 12 -1.61 -0.40 -12.74
C GLY A 12 -1.81 -1.63 -13.64
N LEU A 13 -2.47 -2.66 -13.11
CA LEU A 13 -2.75 -3.91 -13.80
C LEU A 13 -4.24 -4.01 -14.12
N SER A 14 -4.58 -4.68 -15.22
CA SER A 14 -5.98 -4.95 -15.60
C SER A 14 -6.34 -6.41 -15.27
N LEU A 15 -7.35 -6.62 -14.44
CA LEU A 15 -7.82 -7.95 -14.03
C LEU A 15 -8.20 -8.86 -15.22
N TYR A 16 -8.68 -8.26 -16.31
CA TYR A 16 -9.22 -8.97 -17.48
C TYR A 16 -8.20 -9.17 -18.60
N ARG A 17 -6.99 -8.60 -18.50
CA ARG A 17 -5.97 -8.72 -19.55
C ARG A 17 -4.90 -9.73 -19.17
N LYS A 18 -4.42 -10.48 -20.17
CA LYS A 18 -3.29 -11.39 -19.99
C LYS A 18 -2.07 -10.61 -19.51
N HIS A 19 -1.57 -10.97 -18.34
CA HIS A 19 -0.39 -10.36 -17.75
C HIS A 19 0.91 -10.95 -18.31
N SER A 20 1.94 -10.11 -18.44
CA SER A 20 3.31 -10.56 -18.62
C SER A 20 3.73 -11.43 -17.43
N SER A 21 4.73 -12.31 -17.62
CA SER A 21 5.24 -13.17 -16.54
C SER A 21 5.70 -12.38 -15.32
N ALA A 22 6.29 -11.20 -15.52
CA ALA A 22 6.67 -10.28 -14.45
C ALA A 22 5.44 -9.80 -13.64
N ASN A 23 4.35 -9.42 -14.31
CA ASN A 23 3.13 -8.97 -13.64
C ASN A 23 2.43 -10.12 -12.89
N LYS A 24 2.47 -11.35 -13.42
CA LYS A 24 1.98 -12.53 -12.70
C LYS A 24 2.77 -12.78 -11.41
N LEU A 25 4.09 -12.66 -11.48
CA LEU A 25 4.98 -12.82 -10.32
C LEU A 25 4.68 -11.76 -9.24
N ILE A 26 4.43 -10.51 -9.64
CA ILE A 26 4.04 -9.42 -8.73
C ILE A 26 2.76 -9.79 -7.98
N VAL A 27 1.71 -10.15 -8.72
CA VAL A 27 0.42 -10.54 -8.13
C VAL A 27 0.58 -11.74 -7.20
N TYR A 28 1.32 -12.76 -7.64
CA TYR A 28 1.61 -13.95 -6.83
C TYR A 28 2.31 -13.59 -5.52
N LYS A 29 3.34 -12.73 -5.55
CA LYS A 29 4.04 -12.30 -4.33
C LYS A 29 3.11 -11.58 -3.36
N ILE A 30 2.25 -10.70 -3.85
CA ILE A 30 1.28 -9.98 -3.02
C ILE A 30 0.28 -10.96 -2.40
N ILE A 31 -0.34 -11.81 -3.21
CA ILE A 31 -1.32 -12.81 -2.73
C ILE A 31 -0.68 -13.71 -1.69
N LYS A 32 0.51 -14.27 -1.97
CA LYS A 32 1.23 -15.13 -1.05
C LYS A 32 1.55 -14.42 0.27
N THR A 33 1.96 -13.15 0.21
CA THR A 33 2.24 -12.35 1.41
C THR A 33 0.99 -12.15 2.27
N ILE A 34 -0.18 -11.96 1.64
CA ILE A 34 -1.44 -11.85 2.38
C ILE A 34 -1.85 -13.22 2.95
N GLU A 35 -1.67 -14.31 2.19
CA GLU A 35 -1.98 -15.67 2.61
C GLU A 35 -1.21 -16.11 3.87
N GLU A 36 0.04 -15.66 4.01
CA GLU A 36 0.87 -15.89 5.21
C GLU A 36 0.24 -15.33 6.51
N TYR A 37 -0.72 -14.41 6.39
CA TYR A 37 -1.45 -13.80 7.51
C TYR A 37 -2.89 -14.30 7.61
N THR A 38 -3.24 -15.36 6.89
CA THR A 38 -4.57 -15.98 6.95
C THR A 38 -4.49 -17.40 7.52
N CYS A 39 -5.42 -17.74 8.42
CA CYS A 39 -5.66 -19.12 8.79
C CYS A 39 -6.66 -19.74 7.79
N GLY A 40 -6.14 -20.26 6.66
CA GLY A 40 -6.95 -20.93 5.64
C GLY A 40 -6.91 -20.24 4.27
N LYS A 41 -8.00 -20.37 3.49
CA LYS A 41 -8.05 -19.82 2.14
C LYS A 41 -8.27 -18.31 2.14
N LEU A 42 -7.51 -17.60 1.31
CA LEU A 42 -7.74 -16.20 1.03
C LEU A 42 -9.10 -16.01 0.33
N ASN A 43 -9.97 -15.20 0.94
CA ASN A 43 -11.28 -14.87 0.41
C ASN A 43 -11.69 -13.45 0.84
N GLY A 44 -12.90 -13.03 0.49
CA GLY A 44 -13.39 -11.67 0.76
C GLY A 44 -13.44 -11.28 2.23
N THR A 45 -13.60 -12.23 3.15
CA THR A 45 -13.67 -11.96 4.60
C THR A 45 -12.30 -12.03 5.27
N THR A 46 -11.34 -12.77 4.71
CA THR A 46 -10.00 -12.95 5.30
C THR A 46 -8.96 -11.96 4.77
N ILE A 47 -9.16 -11.39 3.59
CA ILE A 47 -8.21 -10.47 2.95
C ILE A 47 -8.01 -9.16 3.74
N VAL A 48 -9.08 -8.53 4.20
CA VAL A 48 -9.00 -7.24 4.92
C VAL A 48 -8.31 -7.41 6.28
N PRO A 49 -8.67 -8.39 7.13
CA PRO A 49 -7.93 -8.65 8.38
C PRO A 49 -6.45 -8.92 8.14
N ALA A 50 -6.09 -9.77 7.18
CA ALA A 50 -4.70 -10.08 6.89
C ALA A 50 -3.89 -8.85 6.47
N MET A 51 -4.46 -8.00 5.61
CA MET A 51 -3.82 -6.74 5.21
C MET A 51 -3.70 -5.75 6.39
N ALA A 52 -4.68 -5.71 7.30
CA ALA A 52 -4.63 -4.89 8.50
C ALA A 52 -3.48 -5.34 9.42
N GLU A 53 -3.35 -6.66 9.66
CA GLU A 53 -2.26 -7.24 10.47
C GLU A 53 -0.88 -6.97 9.90
N ILE A 54 -0.73 -7.11 8.57
CA ILE A 54 0.52 -6.75 7.88
C ILE A 54 0.83 -5.27 8.08
N THR A 55 -0.17 -4.40 7.93
CA THR A 55 0.01 -2.95 8.08
C THR A 55 0.41 -2.60 9.51
N ALA A 56 -0.26 -3.18 10.50
CA ALA A 56 0.07 -3.00 11.91
C ALA A 56 1.50 -3.44 12.24
N GLU A 57 1.95 -4.57 11.67
CA GLU A 57 3.35 -5.01 11.79
C GLU A 57 4.34 -4.00 11.20
N GLN A 58 4.08 -3.52 9.98
CA GLN A 58 4.97 -2.55 9.32
C GLN A 58 5.01 -1.20 10.04
N MET A 59 3.95 -0.85 10.77
CA MET A 59 3.87 0.36 11.58
C MET A 59 4.41 0.18 13.02
N GLY A 60 4.75 -1.04 13.43
CA GLY A 60 5.17 -1.34 14.79
C GLY A 60 4.04 -1.18 15.82
N ILE A 61 2.78 -1.37 15.42
CA ILE A 61 1.64 -1.33 16.35
C ILE A 61 1.73 -2.55 17.28
N PRO A 62 1.70 -2.37 18.62
CA PRO A 62 1.95 -3.46 19.57
C PRO A 62 0.93 -4.59 19.47
N ARG A 63 1.39 -5.85 19.36
CA ARG A 63 0.53 -7.05 19.32
C ARG A 63 0.09 -7.57 20.70
N LEU A 64 0.59 -6.98 21.78
CA LEU A 64 0.28 -7.41 23.15
C LEU A 64 -1.18 -7.12 23.56
N LYS A 65 -1.87 -6.24 22.82
CA LYS A 65 -3.30 -5.97 23.00
C LYS A 65 -4.10 -6.78 21.98
N ALA A 66 -5.18 -7.42 22.44
CA ALA A 66 -6.18 -7.97 21.54
C ALA A 66 -6.99 -6.81 20.94
N TYR A 67 -6.89 -6.61 19.62
CA TYR A 67 -7.70 -5.64 18.90
C TYR A 67 -8.80 -6.36 18.12
N THR A 68 -9.99 -5.80 18.12
CA THR A 68 -10.94 -6.06 17.04
C THR A 68 -10.42 -5.46 15.74
N LEU A 69 -10.91 -5.94 14.58
CA LEU A 69 -10.50 -5.42 13.28
C LEU A 69 -10.71 -3.90 13.15
N ASN A 70 -11.83 -3.38 13.68
CA ASN A 70 -12.15 -1.96 13.61
C ASN A 70 -11.18 -1.14 14.47
N GLU A 71 -10.90 -1.57 15.70
CA GLU A 71 -9.91 -0.90 16.56
C GLU A 71 -8.51 -0.92 15.94
N LEU A 72 -8.13 -2.02 15.28
CA LEU A 72 -6.85 -2.12 14.57
C LEU A 72 -6.79 -1.12 13.41
N ILE A 73 -7.86 -1.03 12.61
CA ILE A 73 -7.98 -0.05 11.52
C ILE A 73 -7.87 1.38 12.05
N GLU A 74 -8.55 1.69 13.16
CA GLU A 74 -8.49 3.01 13.80
C GLU A 74 -7.07 3.34 14.24
N LYS A 75 -6.37 2.42 14.90
CA LYS A 75 -4.97 2.61 15.32
C LYS A 75 -4.03 2.83 14.14
N ILE A 76 -4.22 2.08 13.05
CA ILE A 76 -3.46 2.27 11.81
C ILE A 76 -3.69 3.68 11.25
N LEU A 77 -4.94 4.15 11.20
CA LEU A 77 -5.26 5.47 10.65
C LEU A 77 -4.81 6.62 11.56
N GLU A 78 -4.88 6.44 12.88
CA GLU A 78 -4.28 7.38 13.85
C GLU A 78 -2.78 7.51 13.63
N GLY A 79 -2.06 6.38 13.53
CA GLY A 79 -0.62 6.37 13.27
C GLY A 79 -0.28 7.02 11.93
N TYR A 80 -1.06 6.75 10.88
CA TYR A 80 -0.93 7.40 9.58
C TYR A 80 -1.10 8.92 9.69
N ASN A 81 -2.15 9.40 10.36
CA ASN A 81 -2.42 10.83 10.51
C ASN A 81 -1.32 11.54 11.31
N SER A 82 -0.82 10.91 12.38
CA SER A 82 0.30 11.42 13.16
C SER A 82 1.55 11.59 12.29
N ILE A 83 1.92 10.57 11.52
CA ILE A 83 3.08 10.61 10.62
C ILE A 83 2.87 11.64 9.51
N LYS A 84 1.67 11.68 8.92
CA LYS A 84 1.29 12.62 7.85
C LYS A 84 1.47 14.09 8.26
N SER A 85 1.22 14.39 9.54
CA SER A 85 1.34 15.74 10.08
C SER A 85 2.79 16.20 10.34
N SER A 86 3.77 15.30 10.24
CA SER A 86 5.19 15.62 10.47
C SER A 86 5.85 16.28 9.24
N GLY A 87 6.76 17.24 9.49
CA GLY A 87 7.56 17.89 8.44
C GLY A 87 8.47 16.91 7.69
N ASP A 88 9.06 15.95 8.42
CA ASP A 88 9.92 14.91 7.88
C ASP A 88 9.18 14.04 6.84
N PHE A 89 7.92 13.72 7.10
CA PHE A 89 7.10 12.95 6.18
C PHE A 89 6.82 13.70 4.87
N ALA A 90 6.46 14.99 4.96
CA ALA A 90 6.20 15.80 3.78
C ALA A 90 7.44 15.92 2.88
N ALA A 91 8.61 16.15 3.49
CA ALA A 91 9.89 16.20 2.79
C ALA A 91 10.23 14.85 2.14
N TYR A 92 10.04 13.74 2.87
CA TYR A 92 10.28 12.40 2.37
C TYR A 92 9.40 12.08 1.15
N VAL A 93 8.08 12.26 1.25
CA VAL A 93 7.16 11.95 0.15
C VAL A 93 7.46 12.80 -1.08
N LYS A 94 7.79 14.08 -0.90
CA LYS A 94 8.20 14.96 -1.99
C LYS A 94 9.45 14.41 -2.68
N ASN A 95 10.49 14.06 -1.93
CA ASN A 95 11.74 13.50 -2.46
C ASN A 95 11.48 12.20 -3.26
N VAL A 96 10.72 11.25 -2.69
CA VAL A 96 10.37 10.02 -3.41
C VAL A 96 9.60 10.32 -4.70
N LYS A 97 8.65 11.27 -4.69
CA LYS A 97 7.93 11.67 -5.91
C LYS A 97 8.87 12.25 -6.96
N GLU A 98 9.79 13.15 -6.58
CA GLU A 98 10.75 13.75 -7.49
C GLU A 98 11.67 12.70 -8.12
N ILE A 99 12.15 11.74 -7.34
CA ILE A 99 12.97 10.63 -7.84
C ILE A 99 12.15 9.77 -8.81
N VAL A 100 10.96 9.31 -8.41
CA VAL A 100 10.10 8.43 -9.22
C VAL A 100 9.69 9.09 -10.53
N LEU A 101 9.42 10.39 -10.51
CA LEU A 101 8.98 11.13 -11.70
C LEU A 101 10.15 11.64 -12.56
N ASN A 102 11.40 11.52 -12.08
CA ASN A 102 12.58 11.96 -12.80
C ASN A 102 12.66 11.30 -14.20
N ARG A 103 13.15 12.04 -15.19
CA ARG A 103 13.34 11.56 -16.57
C ARG A 103 14.71 10.94 -16.79
N ASN A 104 15.70 11.26 -15.95
CA ASN A 104 17.03 10.68 -16.00
C ASN A 104 17.06 9.32 -15.28
N GLN A 105 17.19 8.26 -16.08
CA GLN A 105 17.19 6.87 -15.60
C GLN A 105 18.36 6.57 -14.64
N ARG A 106 19.56 7.11 -14.90
CA ARG A 106 20.73 6.88 -14.04
C ARG A 106 20.57 7.52 -12.67
N TYR A 107 19.99 8.72 -12.63
CA TYR A 107 19.66 9.40 -11.39
C TYR A 107 18.63 8.61 -10.58
N TYR A 108 17.55 8.18 -11.24
CA TYR A 108 16.53 7.32 -10.62
C TYR A 108 17.15 6.07 -10.00
N GLU A 109 17.95 5.32 -10.75
CA GLU A 109 18.58 4.08 -10.27
C GLU A 109 19.54 4.30 -9.09
N SER A 110 20.30 5.40 -9.11
CA SER A 110 21.23 5.77 -8.03
C SER A 110 20.47 6.10 -6.73
N GLN A 111 19.44 6.93 -6.82
CA GLN A 111 18.68 7.40 -5.64
C GLN A 111 17.70 6.35 -5.10
N LEU A 112 17.24 5.44 -5.96
CA LEU A 112 16.32 4.36 -5.59
C LEU A 112 16.87 3.49 -4.45
N LYS A 113 18.19 3.23 -4.42
CA LYS A 113 18.83 2.47 -3.34
C LYS A 113 18.69 3.17 -2.00
N ASN A 114 18.87 4.49 -1.96
CA ASN A 114 18.79 5.27 -0.73
C ASN A 114 17.36 5.27 -0.17
N ILE A 115 16.36 5.49 -1.04
CA ILE A 115 14.94 5.41 -0.65
C ILE A 115 14.61 4.07 0.00
N ILE A 116 15.10 2.98 -0.61
CA ILE A 116 14.85 1.62 -0.16
C ILE A 116 15.48 1.37 1.22
N LEU A 117 16.73 1.81 1.43
CA LEU A 117 17.45 1.64 2.69
C LEU A 117 16.87 2.50 3.82
N GLU A 118 16.37 3.69 3.50
CA GLU A 118 15.79 4.64 4.46
C GLU A 118 14.26 4.49 4.58
N GLY A 119 13.70 3.34 4.18
CA GLY A 119 12.29 3.14 3.82
C GLY A 119 11.21 3.29 4.91
N LYS A 120 11.48 3.96 6.03
CA LYS A 120 10.56 4.13 7.18
C LYS A 120 9.18 4.70 6.82
N PHE A 121 9.07 5.45 5.72
CA PHE A 121 7.81 6.04 5.26
C PHE A 121 7.29 5.48 3.92
N LEU A 122 7.92 4.43 3.38
CA LEU A 122 7.50 3.84 2.10
C LEU A 122 6.07 3.32 2.13
N ILE A 123 5.60 2.81 3.28
CA ILE A 123 4.23 2.32 3.45
C ILE A 123 3.17 3.42 3.25
N PHE A 124 3.56 4.70 3.29
CA PHE A 124 2.66 5.84 3.15
C PHE A 124 2.91 6.65 1.88
N TYR A 125 3.87 6.25 1.04
CA TYR A 125 4.15 6.97 -0.20
C TYR A 125 2.95 6.85 -1.15
N ASN A 126 2.47 7.98 -1.65
CA ASN A 126 1.37 8.07 -2.62
C ASN A 126 0.24 7.05 -2.36
N PRO A 127 -0.57 7.23 -1.30
CA PRO A 127 -1.66 6.31 -0.99
C PRO A 127 -2.91 6.59 -1.84
N ASP A 128 -2.81 7.32 -2.94
CA ASP A 128 -3.94 7.60 -3.83
C ASP A 128 -4.29 6.36 -4.66
N ILE A 129 -5.47 5.79 -4.42
CA ILE A 129 -5.91 4.58 -5.11
C ILE A 129 -6.20 4.82 -6.59
N ASP A 130 -6.53 6.05 -6.96
CA ASP A 130 -6.94 6.46 -8.32
C ASP A 130 -5.80 7.06 -9.13
N GLU A 131 -4.57 6.98 -8.62
CA GLU A 131 -3.34 7.44 -9.27
C GLU A 131 -3.26 6.94 -10.73
N ARG A 132 -2.94 7.84 -11.65
CA ARG A 132 -2.92 7.58 -13.10
C ARG A 132 -1.51 7.54 -13.67
N ASP A 133 -0.52 8.11 -12.98
CA ASP A 133 0.85 8.15 -13.47
C ASP A 133 1.47 6.75 -13.57
N VAL A 134 1.96 6.43 -14.78
CA VAL A 134 2.53 5.12 -15.11
C VAL A 134 3.84 4.85 -14.35
N LYS A 135 4.64 5.88 -14.06
CA LYS A 135 5.88 5.76 -13.29
C LYS A 135 5.59 5.44 -11.83
N ILE A 136 4.58 6.07 -11.24
CA ILE A 136 4.16 5.77 -9.87
C ILE A 136 3.64 4.34 -9.78
N LYS A 137 2.82 3.90 -10.73
CA LYS A 137 2.39 2.50 -10.85
C LYS A 137 3.55 1.52 -11.03
N ARG A 138 4.57 1.90 -11.81
CA ARG A 138 5.80 1.11 -11.97
C ARG A 138 6.58 1.01 -10.68
N PHE A 139 6.67 2.10 -9.92
CA PHE A 139 7.32 2.11 -8.62
C PHE A 139 6.57 1.23 -7.60
N ARG A 140 5.23 1.29 -7.54
CA ARG A 140 4.43 0.36 -6.72
C ARG A 140 4.72 -1.10 -7.04
N ARG A 141 4.83 -1.45 -8.33
CA ARG A 141 5.21 -2.81 -8.77
C ARG A 141 6.63 -3.20 -8.35
N LEU A 142 7.57 -2.27 -8.35
CA LEU A 142 8.91 -2.50 -7.81
C LEU A 142 8.86 -2.77 -6.30
N ILE A 143 8.15 -1.94 -5.53
CA ILE A 143 7.97 -2.16 -4.09
C ILE A 143 7.28 -3.51 -3.83
N ALA A 144 6.29 -3.90 -4.63
CA ALA A 144 5.65 -5.22 -4.51
C ALA A 144 6.65 -6.39 -4.71
N LEU A 145 7.67 -6.23 -5.55
CA LEU A 145 8.69 -7.26 -5.77
C LEU A 145 9.72 -7.31 -4.65
N THR A 146 10.16 -6.15 -4.16
CA THR A 146 11.26 -6.04 -3.20
C THR A 146 10.78 -6.10 -1.75
N PHE A 147 9.67 -5.43 -1.45
CA PHE A 147 9.08 -5.28 -0.11
C PHE A 147 7.57 -5.51 -0.16
N PRO A 148 7.12 -6.76 -0.37
CA PRO A 148 5.71 -7.04 -0.58
C PRO A 148 4.83 -6.62 0.61
N LYS A 149 5.28 -6.78 1.85
CA LYS A 149 4.58 -6.29 3.06
C LYS A 149 4.37 -4.77 3.04
N VAL A 150 5.38 -4.01 2.61
CA VAL A 150 5.29 -2.55 2.46
C VAL A 150 4.25 -2.17 1.40
N CYS A 151 4.24 -2.89 0.28
CA CYS A 151 3.25 -2.67 -0.78
C CYS A 151 1.82 -3.00 -0.30
N VAL A 152 1.65 -4.10 0.42
CA VAL A 152 0.36 -4.50 1.00
C VAL A 152 -0.12 -3.45 2.01
N ALA A 153 0.76 -2.95 2.87
CA ALA A 153 0.43 -1.89 3.82
C ALA A 153 0.00 -0.60 3.11
N ASN A 154 0.73 -0.19 2.06
CA ASN A 154 0.37 0.99 1.28
C ASN A 154 -0.98 0.83 0.58
N LEU A 155 -1.24 -0.34 -0.02
CA LEU A 155 -2.53 -0.68 -0.62
C LEU A 155 -3.65 -0.66 0.42
N PHE A 156 -3.44 -1.21 1.61
CA PHE A 156 -4.43 -1.23 2.67
C PHE A 156 -4.84 0.19 3.08
N ILE A 157 -3.84 1.05 3.31
CA ILE A 157 -4.06 2.45 3.65
C ILE A 157 -4.82 3.16 2.53
N SER A 158 -4.43 2.96 1.27
CA SER A 158 -5.17 3.46 0.10
C SER A 158 -6.64 3.03 0.10
N LEU A 159 -6.91 1.75 0.38
CA LEU A 159 -8.28 1.23 0.46
C LEU A 159 -9.06 1.90 1.59
N MET A 160 -8.48 2.03 2.79
CA MET A 160 -9.16 2.63 3.95
C MET A 160 -9.45 4.12 3.73
N LEU A 161 -8.50 4.87 3.15
CA LEU A 161 -8.70 6.27 2.80
C LEU A 161 -9.79 6.43 1.73
N SER A 162 -9.80 5.57 0.70
CA SER A 162 -10.84 5.61 -0.33
C SER A 162 -12.24 5.35 0.23
N LYS A 163 -12.37 4.43 1.19
CA LYS A 163 -13.65 4.08 1.83
C LYS A 163 -14.18 5.22 2.71
N ARG A 164 -13.29 5.97 3.38
CA ARG A 164 -13.69 7.16 4.16
C ARG A 164 -14.11 8.32 3.27
N CYS A 165 -13.44 8.56 2.13
CA CYS A 165 -13.86 9.60 1.17
C CYS A 165 -15.24 9.32 0.54
N THR A 166 -15.67 8.06 0.46
CA THR A 166 -17.02 7.70 0.01
C THR A 166 -18.07 7.69 1.12
N GLY A 167 -17.66 7.80 2.39
CA GLY A 167 -18.52 7.71 3.58
C GLY A 167 -19.12 9.03 4.06
N ASP A 168 -18.61 10.18 3.58
CA ASP A 168 -19.14 11.51 3.93
C ASP A 168 -20.35 11.94 3.07
N GLY A 169 -20.90 11.05 2.23
CA GLY A 169 -22.01 11.33 1.32
C GLY A 169 -23.37 10.76 1.73
N THR A 170 -23.47 10.05 2.86
CA THR A 170 -24.73 9.46 3.35
C THR A 170 -24.92 9.70 4.84
N ALA A 171 -25.01 10.97 5.21
CA ALA A 171 -25.80 11.41 6.34
C ALA A 171 -26.37 12.79 5.99
N GLN A 172 -27.68 12.97 6.20
CA GLN A 172 -28.51 14.17 5.99
C GLN A 172 -29.15 14.32 4.60
N ASN A 173 -30.26 13.59 4.36
CA ASN A 173 -31.63 14.05 4.64
C ASN A 173 -32.61 12.88 4.54
#